data_AF-A0A8B6GSW4-F1
#
_entry.id   AF-A0A8B6GSW4-F1
#
_cell.length_a   1.000
_cell.length_b   1.000
_cell.length_c   1.000
_cell.angle_alpha   90.00
_cell.angle_beta   90.00
_cell.angle_gamma   90.00
#
_symmetry.space_group_name_H-M   'P 1'
#
loop_
_entity.id
_entity.type
_entity.pdbx_description
1 polymer ?
#
loop_
_entity_poly.entity_id
_entity_poly.type
_entity_poly.pdbx_seq_one_letter_code
_entity_poly.pdbx_strand_id
1 'polypeptide(L)'
;MYKYLSKLKLLHPTQSGFRPQHSCQTALINIIDKWLQEMNDGNLNLAILLDFKKAFDLVDHDILCLKLEIYGFSEATVSFFKSYLNNRKQQ
;
A
#
# COMPACT_ATOMS: atom_id res chain seq x y z
N MET A 1 -8.60 10.72 5.48
CA MET A 1 -7.35 10.10 5.00
C MET A 1 -7.43 9.61 3.55
N TYR A 2 -8.23 8.59 3.20
CA TYR A 2 -8.28 8.05 1.83
C TYR A 2 -8.51 9.12 0.75
N LYS A 3 -9.57 9.95 0.89
CA LYS A 3 -9.86 11.05 -0.05
C LYS A 3 -8.68 12.01 -0.25
N TYR A 4 -7.91 12.27 0.81
CA TYR A 4 -6.72 13.13 0.77
C TYR A 4 -5.59 12.46 -0.04
N LEU A 5 -5.27 11.21 0.29
CA LEU A 5 -4.26 10.42 -0.44
C LEU A 5 -4.61 10.26 -1.92
N SER A 6 -5.89 10.03 -2.24
CA SER A 6 -6.37 9.93 -3.62
C SER A 6 -6.30 11.27 -4.35
N LYS A 7 -6.71 12.37 -3.71
CA LYS A 7 -6.68 13.73 -4.30
C LYS A 7 -5.24 14.14 -4.65
N LEU A 8 -4.28 13.81 -3.79
CA LEU A 8 -2.87 14.11 -4.00
C LEU A 8 -2.12 13.03 -4.81
N LYS A 9 -2.82 11.99 -5.30
CA LYS A 9 -2.24 10.88 -6.06
C LYS A 9 -1.05 10.20 -5.35
N LEU A 10 -1.14 10.08 -4.02
CA LEU A 10 -0.09 9.47 -3.18
C LEU A 10 -0.15 7.94 -3.16
N LEU A 11 -1.24 7.33 -3.65
CA LEU A 11 -1.37 5.89 -3.78
C LEU A 11 -0.88 5.43 -5.15
N HIS A 12 -0.09 4.35 -5.18
CA HIS A 12 0.38 3.79 -6.44
C HIS A 12 -0.81 3.31 -7.30
N PRO A 13 -0.83 3.56 -8.62
CA PRO A 13 -1.96 3.17 -9.49
C PRO A 13 -2.31 1.68 -9.41
N THR A 14 -1.30 0.80 -9.28
CA THR A 14 -1.49 -0.66 -9.20
C THR A 14 -1.72 -1.19 -7.78
N GLN A 15 -1.75 -0.34 -6.75
CA GLN A 15 -2.11 -0.77 -5.40
C GLN A 15 -3.61 -1.08 -5.39
N SER A 16 -3.99 -2.32 -5.09
CA SER A 16 -5.40 -2.74 -4.99
C SER A 16 -5.86 -3.01 -3.55
N GLY A 17 -4.94 -3.40 -2.65
CA GLY A 17 -5.26 -3.66 -1.25
C GLY A 17 -5.73 -2.40 -0.51
N PHE A 18 -6.72 -2.58 0.38
CA PHE A 18 -7.26 -1.52 1.27
C PHE A 18 -7.76 -0.27 0.55
N ARG A 19 -8.25 -0.41 -0.69
CA ARG A 19 -8.81 0.68 -1.49
C ARG A 19 -10.26 0.40 -1.89
N PRO A 20 -11.18 1.36 -1.72
CA PRO A 20 -12.53 1.27 -2.27
C PRO A 20 -12.50 1.03 -3.79
N GLN A 21 -13.41 0.20 -4.29
CA GLN A 21 -13.55 -0.14 -5.72
C GLN A 21 -12.38 -0.95 -6.32
N HIS A 22 -11.47 -1.45 -5.48
CA HIS A 22 -10.46 -2.43 -5.88
C HIS A 22 -10.75 -3.77 -5.17
N SER A 23 -10.42 -4.89 -5.80
CA SER A 23 -10.52 -6.23 -5.21
C SER A 23 -9.31 -7.08 -5.58
N CYS A 24 -9.10 -8.20 -4.87
CA CYS A 24 -8.07 -9.17 -5.24
C CYS A 24 -8.31 -9.73 -6.64
N GLN A 25 -9.58 -9.90 -7.03
CA GLN A 25 -9.97 -10.38 -8.35
C GLN A 25 -9.59 -9.40 -9.45
N THR A 26 -9.92 -8.11 -9.30
CA THR A 26 -9.57 -7.11 -10.31
C THR A 26 -8.06 -6.89 -10.39
N ALA A 27 -7.34 -7.00 -9.27
CA ALA A 27 -5.88 -6.97 -9.26
C ALA A 27 -5.28 -8.14 -10.06
N LEU A 28 -5.79 -9.36 -9.85
CA LEU A 28 -5.32 -10.55 -10.53
C LEU A 28 -5.60 -10.50 -12.03
N ILE A 29 -6.82 -10.08 -12.42
CA ILE A 29 -7.20 -9.90 -13.83
C ILE A 29 -6.25 -8.93 -14.52
N ASN A 30 -6.00 -7.76 -13.92
CA ASN A 30 -5.09 -6.76 -14.49
C ASN A 30 -3.66 -7.28 -14.70
N ILE A 31 -3.15 -8.12 -13.77
CA ILE A 31 -1.82 -8.73 -13.90
C ILE A 31 -1.78 -9.75 -15.04
N ILE A 32 -2.79 -10.62 -15.12
CA ILE A 32 -2.90 -11.64 -16.15
C ILE A 32 -3.04 -11.00 -17.53
N ASP A 33 -3.91 -10.00 -17.67
CA ASP A 33 -4.12 -9.28 -18.93
C ASP A 33 -2.82 -8.65 -19.43
N LYS A 34 -2.05 -8.04 -18.52
CA LYS A 34 -0.72 -7.50 -18.85
C LYS A 34 0.23 -8.60 -19.33
N TRP A 35 0.31 -9.72 -18.64
CA TRP A 35 1.18 -10.82 -19.05
C TRP A 35 0.79 -11.37 -20.42
N LEU A 36 -0.51 -11.55 -20.68
CA LEU A 36 -1.00 -12.01 -21.97
C LEU A 36 -0.64 -11.03 -23.11
N GLN A 37 -0.73 -9.73 -22.87
CA GLN A 37 -0.31 -8.71 -23.84
C GLN A 37 1.19 -8.83 -24.17
N GLU A 38 2.06 -8.87 -23.14
CA GLU A 38 3.50 -9.01 -23.35
C GLU A 38 3.86 -10.31 -24.08
N MET A 39 3.15 -11.41 -23.79
CA MET A 39 3.34 -12.68 -24.51
C MET A 39 2.94 -12.58 -25.99
N ASN A 40 1.84 -11.89 -26.30
CA ASN A 40 1.40 -11.67 -27.67
C ASN A 40 2.40 -10.83 -28.46
N ASP A 41 3.09 -9.90 -27.78
CA ASP A 41 4.15 -9.06 -28.36
C ASP A 41 5.49 -9.80 -28.48
N GLY A 42 5.56 -11.07 -28.07
CA GLY A 42 6.76 -11.91 -28.13
C GLY A 42 7.74 -11.70 -26.97
N ASN A 43 7.35 -10.95 -25.94
CA ASN A 43 8.16 -10.72 -24.75
C ASN A 43 8.03 -11.86 -23.73
N LEU A 44 9.08 -12.03 -22.91
CA LEU A 44 9.08 -12.97 -21.79
C LEU A 44 8.60 -12.28 -20.51
N ASN A 45 7.69 -12.92 -19.78
CA ASN A 45 7.24 -12.46 -18.48
C ASN A 45 8.01 -13.17 -17.35
N LEU A 46 8.43 -12.40 -16.35
CA LEU A 46 8.95 -12.91 -15.08
C LEU A 46 8.17 -12.28 -13.92
N ALA A 47 7.71 -13.11 -12.99
CA ALA A 47 6.99 -12.67 -11.81
C ALA A 47 7.78 -13.00 -10.54
N ILE A 48 7.99 -12.00 -9.69
CA ILE A 48 8.55 -12.17 -8.35
C ILE A 48 7.42 -11.93 -7.36
N LEU A 49 7.03 -12.98 -6.63
CA LEU A 49 5.98 -12.92 -5.62
C LEU A 49 6.64 -12.78 -4.24
N LEU A 50 6.37 -11.66 -3.57
CA LEU A 50 6.92 -11.34 -2.26
C LEU A 50 5.80 -11.32 -1.23
N ASP A 51 6.03 -11.97 -0.09
CA ASP A 51 5.15 -11.92 1.07
C ASP A 51 5.95 -11.61 2.33
N PHE A 52 5.43 -10.70 3.16
CA PHE A 52 6.07 -10.30 4.41
C PHE A 52 5.43 -11.04 5.58
N LYS A 53 6.21 -11.88 6.25
CA LYS A 53 5.77 -12.51 7.51
C LYS A 53 5.50 -11.42 8.54
N LYS A 54 4.30 -11.43 9.14
CA LYS A 54 3.90 -10.48 10.18
C LYS A 54 4.12 -9.00 9.75
N ALA A 55 3.69 -8.66 8.54
CA ALA A 55 3.93 -7.36 7.92
C ALA A 55 3.67 -6.15 8.84
N PHE A 56 2.61 -6.19 9.67
CA PHE A 56 2.30 -5.10 10.60
C PHE A 56 3.25 -5.01 11.78
N ASP A 57 3.75 -6.14 12.29
CA ASP A 57 4.71 -6.19 13.41
C ASP A 57 6.10 -5.70 12.96
N LEU A 58 6.39 -5.74 11.65
CA LEU A 58 7.66 -5.27 11.07
C LEU A 58 7.68 -3.77 10.73
N VAL A 59 6.54 -3.07 10.85
CA VAL A 59 6.49 -1.64 10.53
C VAL A 59 7.16 -0.84 11.65
N ASP A 60 8.26 -0.18 11.32
CA ASP A 60 8.85 0.82 12.21
C ASP A 60 7.91 2.02 12.39
N HIS A 61 7.51 2.27 13.63
CA HIS A 61 6.52 3.30 13.96
C HIS A 61 7.03 4.73 13.76
N ASP A 62 8.32 4.98 13.95
CA ASP A 62 8.92 6.30 13.75
C ASP A 62 9.02 6.61 12.26
N ILE A 63 9.42 5.64 11.44
CA ILE A 63 9.41 5.77 9.97
C ILE A 63 7.99 5.97 9.45
N LEU A 64 7.00 5.27 10.00
CA LEU A 64 5.60 5.46 9.61
C LEU A 64 5.12 6.89 9.93
N CYS A 65 5.41 7.40 11.13
CA CYS A 65 5.04 8.76 11.52
C CYS A 65 5.72 9.82 10.63
N LEU A 66 7.02 9.65 10.37
CA LEU A 66 7.78 10.53 9.47
C LEU A 66 7.19 10.53 8.05
N LYS A 67 6.76 9.38 7.52
CA LYS A 67 6.08 9.31 6.22
C LYS A 67 4.76 10.08 6.20
N LEU A 68 4.00 10.06 7.30
CA LEU A 68 2.77 10.84 7.40
C LEU A 68 3.06 12.35 7.37
N GLU A 69 4.11 12.80 8.05
CA GLU A 69 4.55 14.21 7.97
C GLU A 69 4.94 14.59 6.53
N ILE A 70 5.77 13.77 5.87
CA ILE A 70 6.21 13.99 4.49
C ILE A 70 5.01 14.01 3.51
N TYR A 71 4.00 13.18 3.75
CA TYR A 71 2.77 13.17 2.94
C TYR A 71 1.83 14.34 3.23
N GLY A 72 2.20 15.26 4.12
CA GLY A 72 1.46 16.50 4.39
C GLY A 72 0.30 16.34 5.37
N PHE A 73 0.31 15.28 6.20
CA PHE A 73 -0.66 15.17 7.29
C PHE A 73 -0.37 16.19 8.40
N SER A 74 -1.43 16.66 9.07
CA SER A 74 -1.30 17.61 10.16
C SER A 74 -0.62 16.99 11.38
N GLU A 75 0.08 17.81 12.16
CA GLU A 75 0.71 17.41 13.42
C GLU A 75 -0.26 16.68 14.37
N ALA A 76 -1.51 17.15 14.46
CA ALA A 76 -2.56 16.48 15.24
C ALA A 76 -2.84 15.04 14.75
N THR A 77 -2.84 14.82 13.44
CA THR A 77 -3.04 13.48 12.85
C THR A 77 -1.84 12.59 13.14
N VAL A 78 -0.61 13.10 13.00
CA VAL A 78 0.62 12.35 13.27
C VAL A 78 0.71 11.99 14.76
N SER A 79 0.40 12.93 15.65
CA SER A 79 0.33 12.71 17.10
C SER A 79 -0.72 11.66 17.49
N PHE A 80 -1.88 11.64 16.81
CA PHE A 80 -2.86 10.58 16.96
C PHE A 80 -2.29 9.21 16.59
N PHE A 81 -1.64 9.07 15.43
CA PHE A 81 -1.03 7.78 15.04
C PHE A 81 0.10 7.37 15.99
N LYS A 82 0.95 8.31 16.39
CA LYS A 82 2.05 8.05 17.33
C LYS A 82 1.52 7.54 18.68
N SER A 83 0.47 8.16 19.22
CA SER A 83 -0.14 7.70 20.48
C SER A 83 -0.86 6.36 20.33
N TYR A 84 -1.55 6.13 19.21
CA TYR A 84 -2.25 4.87 18.94
C TYR A 84 -1.32 3.65 18.75
N LEU A 85 -0.14 3.87 18.17
CA LEU A 85 0.84 2.82 17.92
C LEU A 85 1.81 2.60 19.08
N ASN A 86 1.93 3.58 19.98
CA ASN A 86 2.81 3.47 21.15
C ASN A 86 2.30 2.42 22.15
N ASN A 87 3.21 1.60 22.69
CA ASN A 87 2.93 0.55 23.67
C ASN A 87 1.82 -0.43 23.29
N ARG A 88 1.55 -0.58 21.98
CA ARG A 88 0.54 -1.51 21.51
C ARG A 88 0.99 -2.95 21.80
N LYS A 89 0.18 -3.69 22.55
CA LYS A 89 0.35 -5.13 22.77
C LYS A 89 -0.73 -5.85 21.97
N GLN A 90 -0.32 -6.75 21.08
CA GLN A 90 -1.24 -7.74 20.51
C GLN A 90 -1.51 -8.81 21.58
N GLN A 91 -2.78 -9.12 21.80
CA GLN A 91 -3.19 -10.32 22.54
C GLN A 91 -3.00 -11.56 21.65
#